data_AF-A0AAE4S3K5-F1
#
_entry.id   AF-A0AAE4S3K5-F1
#
_cell.length_a   1.000
_cell.length_b   1.000
_cell.length_c   1.000
_cell.angle_alpha   90.00
_cell.angle_beta   90.00
_cell.angle_gamma   90.00
#
_symmetry.space_group_name_H-M   'P 1'
#
loop_
_entity.id
_entity.type
_entity.pdbx_description
1 polymer ?
#
loop_
_entity_poly.entity_id
_entity_poly.type
_entity_poly.pdbx_seq_one_letter_code
_entity_poly.pdbx_strand_id
1 'polypeptide(L)' 'MYMPTSSDESIRAALAAEKIENEITCPKAQAICKKYDIDPSSFGAYCSSMHIKIRNCMFGCFK' A
#
# COMPACT_ATOMS: atom_id res chain seq x y z
N MET A 1 -17.51 8.69 -5.37
CA MET A 1 -18.05 7.82 -4.30
C MET A 1 -16.98 6.76 -4.07
N TYR A 2 -16.13 6.93 -3.05
CA TYR A 2 -15.17 5.90 -2.63
C TYR A 2 -15.79 5.22 -1.42
N MET A 3 -16.27 3.99 -1.60
CA MET A 3 -16.79 3.17 -0.52
C MET A 3 -15.63 2.30 -0.05
N PRO A 4 -15.09 2.51 1.16
CA PRO A 4 -14.02 1.64 1.65
C PRO A 4 -14.62 0.25 1.89
N THR A 5 -14.19 -0.71 1.08
CA THR A 5 -14.47 -2.13 1.30
C THR A 5 -13.41 -2.68 2.26
N SER A 6 -13.68 -3.79 2.93
CA SER A 6 -12.81 -4.39 3.97
C SER A 6 -11.30 -4.45 3.65
N SER A 7 -10.90 -4.36 2.39
CA SER A 7 -9.51 -4.28 1.90
C SER A 7 -8.72 -3.06 2.42
N ASP A 8 -9.35 -1.90 2.61
CA ASP A 8 -8.68 -0.69 3.14
C ASP A 8 -8.13 -0.93 4.56
N GLU A 9 -8.89 -1.69 5.36
CA GLU A 9 -8.50 -2.06 6.73
C GLU A 9 -7.33 -3.05 6.73
N SER A 10 -7.31 -4.00 5.78
CA SER A 10 -6.18 -4.93 5.60
C SER A 10 -4.90 -4.19 5.21
N ILE A 11 -5.00 -3.18 4.35
CA ILE A 11 -3.85 -2.35 3.94
C ILE A 11 -3.33 -1.56 5.14
N ARG A 12 -4.23 -0.92 5.91
CA ARG A 12 -3.86 -0.20 7.12
C ARG A 12 -3.22 -1.09 8.18
N ALA A 13 -3.76 -2.29 8.39
CA ALA A 13 -3.21 -3.27 9.34
C ALA A 13 -1.82 -3.76 8.91
N ALA A 14 -1.63 -4.00 7.61
CA ALA A 14 -0.34 -4.42 7.08
C ALA A 14 0.72 -3.31 7.16
N LEU A 15 0.34 -2.05 6.89
CA LEU A 15 1.21 -0.89 7.09
C LEU A 15 1.59 -0.73 8.56
N ALA A 16 0.62 -0.85 9.47
CA ALA A 16 0.84 -0.76 10.92
C ALA A 16 1.77 -1.89 11.43
N ALA A 17 1.59 -3.11 10.94
CA ALA A 17 2.43 -4.26 11.29
C ALA A 17 3.91 -4.05 10.88
N GLU A 18 4.14 -3.40 9.73
CA GLU A 18 5.48 -3.10 9.22
C GLU A 18 6.05 -1.75 9.73
N LYS A 19 5.33 -1.09 10.66
CA LYS A 19 5.64 0.26 11.19
C LYS A 19 5.81 1.31 10.08
N ILE A 20 4.93 1.25 9.10
CA ILE A 20 4.90 2.18 7.98
C ILE A 20 3.83 3.23 8.28
N GLU A 21 4.28 4.43 8.64
CA GLU A 21 3.38 5.53 8.97
C GLU A 21 2.86 6.22 7.69
N ASN A 22 3.78 6.59 6.79
CA ASN A 22 3.44 7.34 5.57
C ASN A 22 4.46 7.16 4.44
N GLU A 23 5.47 6.30 4.62
CA GLU A 23 6.49 6.06 3.61
C GLU A 23 6.81 4.56 3.46
N ILE A 24 6.61 4.03 2.27
CA ILE A 24 6.87 2.62 1.96
C ILE A 24 7.80 2.50 0.77
N THR A 25 8.67 1.49 0.76
CA THR A 25 9.46 1.19 -0.44
C THR A 25 8.71 0.24 -1.36
N CYS A 26 8.85 0.39 -2.67
CA CYS A 26 8.19 -0.50 -3.65
C CYS A 26 8.37 -2.01 -3.39
N PRO A 27 9.56 -2.54 -3.05
CA PRO A 27 9.70 -3.96 -2.69
C PRO A 27 8.94 -4.32 -1.41
N LYS A 28 8.84 -3.39 -0.45
CA LYS A 28 8.14 -3.60 0.82
C LYS A 28 6.62 -3.54 0.63
N ALA A 29 6.13 -2.67 -0.26
CA ALA A 29 4.73 -2.65 -0.70
C ALA A 29 4.33 -3.97 -1.35
N GLN A 30 5.17 -4.48 -2.27
CA GLN A 30 4.92 -5.78 -2.90
C GLN A 30 4.99 -6.94 -1.92
N ALA A 31 5.93 -6.91 -0.97
CA ALA A 31 6.04 -7.92 0.08
C ALA A 31 4.80 -7.94 0.97
N ILE A 32 4.27 -6.76 1.34
CA ILE A 32 3.02 -6.61 2.08
C ILE A 32 1.85 -7.16 1.25
N CYS A 33 1.71 -6.75 -0.01
CA CYS A 33 0.64 -7.27 -0.89
C CYS A 33 0.65 -8.80 -0.96
N LYS A 34 1.83 -9.41 -1.15
CA LYS A 34 1.98 -10.87 -1.16
C LYS A 34 1.72 -11.53 0.19
N LYS A 35 2.13 -10.90 1.29
CA LYS A 35 2.01 -11.47 2.64
C LYS A 35 0.58 -11.47 3.16
N TYR A 36 -0.20 -10.47 2.77
CA TYR A 36 -1.58 -10.29 3.21
C TYR A 36 -2.60 -10.64 2.11
N ASP A 37 -2.14 -11.19 0.98
CA ASP A 37 -2.96 -11.50 -0.20
C ASP A 37 -3.80 -10.31 -0.66
N ILE A 38 -3.19 -9.11 -0.63
CA ILE A 38 -3.82 -7.86 -1.05
C ILE A 38 -3.44 -7.61 -2.50
N ASP A 39 -4.42 -7.22 -3.30
CA ASP A 39 -4.18 -6.84 -4.69
C ASP A 39 -3.31 -5.56 -4.77
N PRO A 40 -2.17 -5.59 -5.49
CA PRO A 40 -1.27 -4.45 -5.57
C PRO A 40 -1.88 -3.23 -6.27
N SER A 41 -2.88 -3.39 -7.14
CA SER A 41 -3.61 -2.27 -7.75
C SER A 41 -4.50 -1.57 -6.72
N SER A 42 -5.22 -2.32 -5.89
CA SER A 42 -5.97 -1.74 -4.76
C SER A 42 -5.04 -1.11 -3.71
N PHE A 43 -3.90 -1.75 -3.42
CA PHE A 43 -2.89 -1.19 -2.52
C PHE A 43 -2.34 0.15 -3.03
N GLY A 44 -2.05 0.24 -4.32
CA GLY A 44 -1.59 1.47 -4.95
C GLY A 44 -2.63 2.58 -4.95
N ALA A 45 -3.89 2.24 -5.26
CA ALA A 45 -5.01 3.19 -5.19
C ALA A 45 -5.21 3.72 -3.77
N TYR A 46 -5.12 2.85 -2.76
CA TYR A 46 -5.19 3.23 -1.35
C TYR A 46 -4.04 4.15 -0.95
N CYS A 47 -2.79 3.79 -1.30
CA CYS A 47 -1.63 4.63 -1.03
C CYS A 47 -1.73 6.01 -1.70
N SER A 48 -2.25 6.06 -2.94
CA SER A 48 -2.49 7.31 -3.65
C SER A 48 -3.57 8.16 -2.95
N SER A 49 -4.68 7.55 -2.52
CA SER A 49 -5.75 8.22 -1.80
C SER A 49 -5.35 8.68 -0.38
N MET A 50 -4.49 7.91 0.30
CA MET A 50 -3.97 8.21 1.64
C MET A 50 -2.69 9.06 1.62
N HIS A 51 -2.22 9.45 0.43
CA HIS A 51 -1.03 10.29 0.27
C HIS A 51 0.26 9.66 0.85
N ILE A 52 0.33 8.32 0.83
CA ILE A 52 1.48 7.53 1.30
C ILE A 52 2.60 7.62 0.25
N LYS A 53 3.79 8.08 0.66
CA LYS A 53 4.93 8.26 -0.25
C LYS A 53 5.63 6.94 -0.51
N ILE A 54 5.66 6.51 -1.77
CA ILE A 54 6.37 5.30 -2.16
C ILE A 54 7.80 5.67 -2.57
N ARG A 55 8.78 5.38 -1.72
CA ARG A 55 10.21 5.64 -1.97
C ARG A 55 10.83 4.47 -2.74
N ASN A 56 11.88 4.75 -3.52
CA ASN A 56 12.69 3.69 -4.17
C ASN A 56 11.89 2.75 -5.09
N CYS A 57 10.90 3.28 -5.82
CA CYS A 57 10.19 2.52 -6.85
C CYS A 57 11.09 2.30 -8.06
N MET A 58 11.76 1.15 -8.09
CA MET A 58 12.71 0.77 -9.15
C MET A 58 12.09 0.76 -10.56
N PHE A 59 10.75 0.70 -10.65
CA PHE A 59 10.02 0.67 -11.91
C PHE A 59 9.19 1.95 -12.19
N GLY A 60 9.22 2.95 -11.31
CA GLY A 60 8.40 4.16 -11.47
C GLY A 60 6.89 3.91 -11.47
N CYS A 61 6.41 2.78 -10.96
CA CYS A 61 5.00 2.36 -10.97
C CYS A 61 4.06 3.19 -10.09
N PHE A 62 4.59 4.07 -9.25
CA PHE A 62 3.78 4.93 -8.39
C PHE A 62 4.05 6.39 -8.75
N LYS A 63 3.20 6.93 -9.62
CA LYS A 63 3.10 8.35 -9.92
C LYS A 63 1.75 8.86 -9.43
#